data_AF-A0A1V6HAI7-F1
#
_entry.id   AF-A0A1V6HAI7-F1
#
_cell.length_a   1.000
_cell.length_b   1.000
_cell.length_c   1.000
_cell.angle_alpha   90.00
_cell.angle_beta   90.00
_cell.angle_gamma   90.00
#
_symmetry.space_group_name_H-M   'P 1'
#
loop_
_entity.id
_entity.type
_entity.pdbx_description
1 polymer ?
#
loop_
_entity_poly.entity_id
_entity_poly.type
_entity_poly.pdbx_seq_one_letter_code
_entity_poly.pdbx_strand_id
1 'polypeptide(L)'
;MFLVNLQKDGRLLSHYVYDKYLLSKTKECLEQFTSLESRQFSHIIDVYYQILDIGAKGEAILRAISDLNYDQNIQNQVPIADFKLISDDYATETVYILCDDTSTNAISSIIGYLDCLKNTKLPKEEIQKIKTALEKEYRALNSYQITLSPNELSVIYDSYKVKKLNDHIYYIDSEFIEDFYECSTGFKLYSTAKSSCLAL
;
A
#
# COMPACT_ATOMS: atom_id res chain seq x y z
N MET A 1 -1.87 -15.33 10.77
CA MET A 1 -1.90 -14.02 11.44
C MET A 1 -0.66 -13.93 12.31
N PHE A 2 0.34 -13.13 11.92
CA PHE A 2 1.57 -12.97 12.68
C PHE A 2 1.44 -11.75 13.57
N LEU A 3 1.52 -11.93 14.89
CA LEU A 3 1.59 -10.82 15.83
C LEU A 3 3.06 -10.38 15.91
N VAL A 4 3.38 -9.25 15.28
CA VAL A 4 4.75 -8.71 15.31
C VAL A 4 4.91 -7.91 16.59
N ASN A 5 5.83 -8.33 17.46
CA ASN A 5 6.21 -7.53 18.61
C ASN A 5 7.05 -6.34 18.11
N LEU A 6 6.45 -5.15 18.08
CA LEU A 6 7.08 -3.91 17.64
C LEU A 6 7.92 -3.27 18.76
N GLN A 7 8.46 -4.04 19.68
CA GLN A 7 9.36 -3.57 20.72
C GLN A 7 10.67 -4.35 20.65
N LYS A 8 11.79 -3.63 20.49
CA LYS A 8 13.13 -4.20 20.54
C LYS A 8 14.02 -3.36 21.43
N ASP A 9 14.63 -3.97 22.44
CA ASP A 9 15.56 -3.31 23.37
C ASP A 9 14.99 -2.02 24.01
N GLY A 10 13.70 -2.06 24.39
CA GLY A 10 13.00 -0.91 24.98
C GLY A 10 12.58 0.18 23.98
N ARG A 11 12.97 0.08 22.70
CA ARG A 11 12.53 0.98 21.64
C ARG A 11 11.24 0.46 21.02
N LEU A 12 10.20 1.30 21.04
CA LEU A 12 9.00 1.10 20.25
C LEU A 12 9.38 1.30 18.78
N LEU A 13 9.11 0.32 17.94
CA LEU A 13 9.30 0.32 16.49
C LEU A 13 8.00 0.68 15.76
N SER A 14 6.90 0.89 16.49
CA SER A 14 5.59 1.17 15.92
C SER A 14 5.57 2.42 15.04
N HIS A 15 6.41 3.43 15.31
CA HIS A 15 6.51 4.65 14.50
C HIS A 15 7.16 4.45 13.13
N TYR A 16 7.79 3.29 12.88
CA TYR A 16 8.30 2.94 11.54
C TYR A 16 7.21 2.32 10.66
N VAL A 17 6.14 1.81 11.26
CA VAL A 17 5.08 1.05 10.57
C VAL A 17 3.79 1.87 10.49
N TYR A 18 3.48 2.64 11.54
CA TYR A 18 2.23 3.37 11.68
C TYR A 18 2.47 4.87 11.79
N ASP A 19 1.53 5.63 11.23
CA ASP A 19 1.52 7.09 11.29
C ASP A 19 1.53 7.59 12.75
N LYS A 20 2.33 8.63 13.01
CA LYS A 20 2.54 9.17 14.38
C LYS A 20 1.26 9.76 14.98
N TYR A 21 0.42 10.39 14.16
CA TYR A 21 -0.85 10.93 14.63
C TYR A 21 -1.81 9.79 14.99
N LEU A 22 -1.93 8.77 14.14
CA LEU A 22 -2.74 7.60 14.45
C LEU A 22 -2.27 6.90 15.74
N LEU A 23 -0.97 6.68 15.90
CA LEU A 23 -0.41 6.10 17.13
C LEU A 23 -0.74 6.94 18.37
N SER A 24 -0.64 8.27 18.27
CA SER A 24 -0.99 9.18 19.35
C SER A 24 -2.48 9.07 19.72
N LYS A 25 -3.36 9.02 18.72
CA LYS A 25 -4.81 8.91 18.93
C LYS A 25 -5.24 7.54 19.43
N THR A 26 -4.59 6.47 18.97
CA THR A 26 -4.79 5.12 19.52
C THR A 26 -4.37 5.06 20.98
N LYS A 27 -3.22 5.67 21.34
CA LYS A 27 -2.78 5.75 22.74
C LYS A 27 -3.77 6.51 23.61
N GLU A 28 -4.18 7.71 23.17
CA GLU A 28 -5.20 8.54 23.85
C GLU A 28 -6.51 7.78 24.08
N CYS A 29 -6.95 7.00 23.09
CA CYS A 29 -8.14 6.16 23.21
C CYS A 29 -7.96 5.03 24.23
N LEU A 30 -6.83 4.32 24.21
CA LEU A 30 -6.62 3.13 25.03
C LEU A 30 -6.25 3.46 26.48
N GLU A 31 -5.65 4.61 26.76
CA GLU A 31 -5.30 5.06 28.12
C GLU A 31 -6.52 5.26 29.04
N GLN A 32 -7.71 5.37 28.47
CA GLN A 32 -8.97 5.48 29.20
C GLN A 32 -9.47 4.15 29.78
N PHE A 33 -8.85 3.03 29.39
CA PHE A 33 -9.27 1.68 29.77
C PHE A 33 -8.22 1.00 30.66
N THR A 34 -8.63 0.60 31.87
CA THR A 34 -7.76 -0.12 32.82
C THR A 34 -7.47 -1.57 32.38
N SER A 35 -8.36 -2.15 31.56
CA SER A 35 -8.24 -3.49 30.98
C SER A 35 -8.91 -3.53 29.62
N LEU A 36 -8.44 -4.40 28.72
CA LEU A 36 -8.99 -4.59 27.39
C LEU A 36 -9.69 -5.95 27.30
N GLU A 37 -10.99 -5.96 27.52
CA GLU A 37 -11.83 -7.15 27.39
C GLU A 37 -12.58 -7.14 26.05
N SER A 38 -12.78 -8.31 25.44
CA SER A 38 -13.41 -8.39 24.11
C SER A 38 -14.79 -7.75 24.03
N ARG A 39 -15.56 -7.74 25.13
CA ARG A 39 -16.88 -7.09 25.19
C ARG A 39 -16.82 -5.56 25.07
N GLN A 40 -15.66 -4.95 25.31
CA GLN A 40 -15.45 -3.51 25.23
C GLN A 40 -15.05 -3.06 23.82
N PHE A 41 -14.71 -3.99 22.91
CA PHE A 41 -14.10 -3.65 21.63
C PHE A 41 -14.99 -2.76 20.76
N SER A 42 -16.30 -3.03 20.69
CA SER A 42 -17.22 -2.16 19.93
C SER A 42 -17.15 -0.72 20.45
N HIS A 43 -17.17 -0.54 21.77
CA HIS A 43 -17.12 0.78 22.38
C HIS A 43 -15.76 1.46 22.18
N ILE A 44 -14.66 0.71 22.28
CA ILE A 44 -13.31 1.22 22.02
C ILE A 44 -13.20 1.73 20.57
N ILE A 45 -13.77 1.01 19.61
CA ILE A 45 -13.80 1.42 18.20
C ILE A 45 -14.57 2.74 18.04
N ASP A 46 -15.75 2.85 18.66
CA ASP A 46 -16.55 4.08 18.60
C ASP A 46 -15.79 5.27 19.20
N VAL A 47 -15.17 5.10 20.37
CA VAL A 47 -14.36 6.13 21.04
C VAL A 47 -13.16 6.52 20.18
N TYR A 48 -12.47 5.55 19.58
CA TYR A 48 -11.34 5.81 18.69
C TYR A 48 -11.74 6.69 17.50
N TYR A 49 -12.86 6.40 16.85
CA TYR A 49 -13.35 7.22 15.73
C TYR A 49 -13.89 8.58 16.15
N GLN A 50 -14.38 8.74 17.38
CA GLN A 50 -14.73 10.06 17.93
C GLN A 50 -13.49 10.91 18.23
N ILE A 51 -12.41 10.27 18.71
CA ILE A 51 -11.12 10.92 19.01
C ILE A 51 -10.37 11.30 17.73
N LEU A 52 -10.52 10.48 16.68
CA LEU A 52 -10.05 10.82 15.34
C LEU A 52 -10.87 12.00 14.82
N ASP A 53 -10.32 13.20 15.00
CA ASP A 53 -10.89 14.47 14.56
C ASP A 53 -10.88 14.61 13.01
N ILE A 54 -11.52 13.68 12.33
CA ILE A 54 -11.66 13.63 10.87
C ILE A 54 -12.70 14.68 10.44
N GLY A 55 -13.69 14.94 11.31
CA GLY A 55 -14.76 15.92 11.06
C GLY A 55 -14.31 17.37 11.16
N ALA A 56 -13.55 17.78 12.19
CA ALA A 56 -13.31 19.22 12.40
C ALA A 56 -12.38 19.83 11.36
N LYS A 57 -11.46 19.07 10.74
CA LYS A 57 -10.69 19.59 9.59
C LYS A 57 -11.59 19.85 8.39
N GLY A 58 -12.52 18.93 8.09
CA GLY A 58 -13.50 19.11 7.04
C GLY A 58 -14.40 20.33 7.29
N GLU A 59 -14.94 20.45 8.51
CA GLU A 59 -15.74 21.61 8.91
C GLU A 59 -14.96 22.93 8.88
N ALA A 60 -13.70 22.93 9.34
CA ALA A 60 -12.85 24.12 9.32
C ALA A 60 -12.57 24.61 7.89
N ILE A 61 -12.41 23.69 6.94
CA ILE A 61 -12.27 24.01 5.51
C ILE A 61 -13.61 24.53 4.94
N LEU A 62 -14.73 23.86 5.25
CA LEU A 62 -16.05 24.31 4.79
C LEU A 62 -16.39 25.71 5.31
N ARG A 63 -16.02 26.04 6.55
CA ARG A 63 -16.14 27.39 7.10
C ARG A 63 -15.25 28.39 6.37
N ALA A 64 -14.00 28.03 6.07
CA ALA A 64 -13.12 28.88 5.28
C ALA A 64 -13.66 29.13 3.87
N ILE A 65 -14.27 28.12 3.22
CA ILE A 65 -14.94 28.27 1.92
C ILE A 65 -16.17 29.18 2.04
N SER A 66 -17.02 28.96 3.05
CA SER A 66 -18.21 29.77 3.32
C SER A 66 -17.87 31.24 3.52
N ASP A 67 -16.79 31.51 4.25
CA ASP A 67 -16.35 32.86 4.61
C ASP A 67 -15.36 33.47 3.60
N LEU A 68 -15.04 32.74 2.53
CA LEU A 68 -14.06 33.12 1.51
C LEU A 68 -12.68 33.49 2.10
N ASN A 69 -12.26 32.77 3.15
CA ASN A 69 -10.97 32.97 3.78
C ASN A 69 -9.85 32.28 2.97
N TYR A 70 -9.21 33.05 2.10
CA TYR A 70 -8.15 32.53 1.24
C TYR A 70 -6.82 32.29 1.96
N ASP A 71 -6.36 33.21 2.81
CA ASP A 71 -4.97 33.21 3.31
C ASP A 71 -4.82 33.65 4.78
N GLN A 72 -5.91 33.95 5.48
CA GLN A 72 -5.86 34.49 6.83
C GLN A 72 -5.97 33.39 7.90
N ASN A 73 -5.08 33.42 8.89
CA ASN A 73 -5.14 32.51 10.04
C ASN A 73 -6.28 32.90 10.99
N ILE A 74 -7.47 32.37 10.73
CA ILE A 74 -8.69 32.57 11.54
C ILE A 74 -8.92 31.34 12.43
N GLN A 75 -9.29 31.57 13.69
CA GLN A 75 -9.57 30.50 14.65
C GLN A 75 -10.68 29.57 14.13
N ASN A 76 -10.46 28.25 14.23
CA ASN A 76 -11.37 27.21 13.72
C ASN A 76 -11.58 27.21 12.20
N GLN A 77 -10.64 27.78 11.44
CA GLN A 77 -10.60 27.71 9.98
C GLN A 77 -9.24 27.19 9.52
N VAL A 78 -9.23 26.55 8.34
CA VAL A 78 -8.01 26.27 7.58
C VAL A 78 -8.09 27.13 6.32
N PRO A 79 -7.16 28.08 6.10
CA PRO A 79 -7.20 28.95 4.92
C PRO A 79 -7.26 28.14 3.62
N ILE A 80 -7.99 28.63 2.61
CA ILE A 80 -8.14 27.91 1.33
C ILE A 80 -6.78 27.71 0.64
N ALA A 81 -5.84 28.65 0.77
CA ALA A 81 -4.49 28.54 0.22
C ALA A 81 -3.67 27.41 0.86
N ASP A 82 -3.98 27.05 2.11
CA ASP A 82 -3.32 25.96 2.84
C ASP A 82 -3.97 24.60 2.56
N PHE A 83 -5.15 24.59 1.92
CA PHE A 83 -5.79 23.36 1.49
C PHE A 83 -4.94 22.69 0.41
N LYS A 84 -4.40 21.52 0.77
CA LYS A 84 -3.80 20.61 -0.20
C LYS A 84 -4.82 19.54 -0.52
N LEU A 85 -5.08 19.36 -1.82
CA LEU A 85 -5.70 18.13 -2.30
C LEU A 85 -4.90 16.97 -1.73
N ILE A 86 -5.60 15.94 -1.27
CA ILE A 86 -4.97 14.66 -0.98
C ILE A 86 -4.41 14.19 -2.32
N SER A 87 -3.09 14.36 -2.50
CA SER A 87 -2.38 13.75 -3.60
C SER A 87 -2.32 12.28 -3.26
N ASP A 88 -3.31 11.55 -3.78
CA ASP A 88 -3.51 10.13 -3.59
C ASP A 88 -2.35 9.33 -4.19
N ASP A 89 -1.22 9.26 -3.48
CA ASP A 89 -0.11 8.34 -3.78
C ASP A 89 -0.41 6.96 -3.19
N TYR A 90 -1.62 6.44 -3.46
CA TYR A 90 -2.01 5.14 -2.98
C TYR A 90 -1.22 4.06 -3.70
N ALA A 91 -0.97 2.97 -2.98
CA ALA A 91 -0.43 1.77 -3.56
C ALA A 91 -1.47 1.13 -4.50
N THR A 92 -1.36 1.40 -5.80
CA THR A 92 -2.23 0.86 -6.86
C THR A 92 -1.54 -0.17 -7.73
N GLU A 93 -0.21 -0.19 -7.74
CA GLU A 93 0.59 -1.03 -8.62
C GLU A 93 0.90 -2.36 -7.94
N THR A 94 0.56 -3.47 -8.59
CA THR A 94 0.83 -4.81 -8.08
C THR A 94 2.15 -5.32 -8.63
N VAL A 95 3.07 -5.72 -7.75
CA VAL A 95 4.34 -6.35 -8.10
C VAL A 95 4.38 -7.76 -7.50
N TYR A 96 4.56 -8.77 -8.35
CA TYR A 96 4.78 -10.16 -7.93
C TYR A 96 6.27 -10.47 -7.80
N ILE A 97 6.68 -11.05 -6.67
CA ILE A 97 8.06 -11.48 -6.43
C ILE A 97 8.12 -13.01 -6.61
N LEU A 98 8.82 -13.47 -7.64
CA LEU A 98 8.81 -14.89 -8.03
C LEU A 98 9.88 -15.67 -7.28
N CYS A 99 9.68 -15.87 -5.97
CA CYS A 99 10.70 -16.44 -5.08
C CYS A 99 10.83 -17.96 -5.12
N ASP A 100 9.98 -18.65 -5.88
CA ASP A 100 10.00 -20.10 -6.01
C ASP A 100 9.42 -20.59 -7.33
N ASP A 101 9.48 -21.91 -7.53
CA ASP A 101 8.91 -22.56 -8.71
C ASP A 101 7.38 -22.37 -8.79
N THR A 102 6.70 -22.25 -7.65
CA THR A 102 5.24 -22.10 -7.62
C THR A 102 4.83 -20.78 -8.26
N SER A 103 5.43 -19.69 -7.80
CA SER A 103 5.20 -18.33 -8.31
C SER A 103 5.67 -18.19 -9.76
N THR A 104 6.82 -18.77 -10.10
CA THR A 104 7.37 -18.77 -11.47
C THR A 104 6.44 -19.49 -12.47
N ASN A 105 5.94 -20.67 -12.09
CA ASN A 105 5.02 -21.45 -12.93
C ASN A 105 3.66 -20.75 -13.09
N ALA A 106 3.15 -20.11 -12.03
CA ALA A 106 1.90 -19.37 -12.07
C ALA A 106 1.99 -18.17 -13.02
N ILE A 107 3.04 -17.34 -12.94
CA ILE A 107 3.23 -16.23 -13.89
C ILE A 107 3.41 -16.73 -15.33
N SER A 108 4.20 -17.78 -15.53
CA SER A 108 4.38 -18.37 -16.87
C SER A 108 3.05 -18.83 -17.47
N SER A 109 2.19 -19.45 -16.66
CA SER A 109 0.86 -19.88 -17.07
C SER A 109 -0.06 -18.70 -17.38
N ILE A 110 -0.01 -17.63 -16.57
CA ILE A 110 -0.77 -16.39 -16.80
C ILE A 110 -0.38 -15.75 -18.13
N ILE A 111 0.93 -15.62 -18.42
CA ILE A 111 1.42 -15.07 -19.69
C ILE A 111 0.87 -15.90 -20.86
N GLY A 112 0.97 -17.23 -20.77
CA GLY A 112 0.42 -18.14 -21.80
C GLY A 112 -1.08 -17.97 -22.01
N TYR A 113 -1.87 -17.85 -20.93
CA TYR A 113 -3.31 -17.62 -21.02
C TYR A 113 -3.65 -16.25 -21.63
N LEU A 114 -2.91 -15.20 -21.27
CA LEU A 114 -3.08 -13.86 -21.85
C LEU A 114 -2.76 -13.85 -23.35
N ASP A 115 -1.73 -14.58 -23.76
CA ASP A 115 -1.39 -14.72 -25.18
C ASP A 115 -2.45 -15.51 -25.96
N CYS A 116 -3.04 -16.55 -25.36
CA CYS A 116 -4.21 -17.22 -25.94
C CYS A 116 -5.38 -16.25 -26.13
N LEU A 117 -5.68 -15.39 -25.15
CA LEU A 117 -6.79 -14.43 -25.22
C LEU A 117 -6.59 -13.33 -26.27
N LYS A 118 -5.35 -13.03 -26.68
CA LYS A 118 -5.08 -12.11 -27.80
C LYS A 118 -5.55 -12.68 -29.14
N ASN A 119 -5.71 -14.00 -29.26
CA ASN A 119 -6.21 -14.63 -30.48
C ASN A 119 -7.73 -14.45 -30.61
N THR A 120 -8.15 -13.67 -31.61
CA THR A 120 -9.52 -13.19 -31.83
C THR A 120 -10.55 -14.24 -32.29
N LYS A 121 -10.18 -15.53 -32.36
CA LYS A 121 -11.03 -16.62 -32.90
C LYS A 121 -11.43 -17.68 -31.88
N LEU A 122 -11.32 -17.41 -30.58
CA LEU A 122 -11.69 -18.39 -29.56
C LEU A 122 -13.22 -18.46 -29.34
N PRO A 123 -13.81 -19.66 -29.25
CA PRO A 123 -15.21 -19.81 -28.86
C PRO A 123 -15.44 -19.38 -27.40
N LYS A 124 -16.66 -18.93 -27.10
CA LYS A 124 -17.03 -18.36 -25.79
C LYS A 124 -16.73 -19.32 -24.61
N GLU A 125 -16.90 -20.62 -24.81
CA GLU A 125 -16.63 -21.63 -23.77
C GLU A 125 -15.14 -21.74 -23.44
N GLU A 126 -14.26 -21.62 -24.43
CA GLU A 126 -12.81 -21.64 -24.22
C GLU A 126 -12.34 -20.37 -23.51
N ILE A 127 -12.89 -19.21 -23.89
CA ILE A 127 -12.63 -17.95 -23.18
C ILE A 127 -13.00 -18.08 -21.71
N GLN A 128 -14.15 -18.69 -21.40
CA GLN A 128 -14.57 -18.88 -20.01
C GLN A 128 -13.63 -19.82 -19.26
N LYS A 129 -13.20 -20.93 -19.87
CA LYS A 129 -12.23 -21.85 -19.28
C LYS A 129 -10.90 -21.16 -18.98
N ILE A 130 -10.41 -20.34 -19.91
CA ILE A 130 -9.17 -19.57 -19.74
C ILE A 130 -9.30 -18.55 -18.61
N LYS A 131 -10.43 -17.84 -18.51
CA LYS A 131 -10.69 -16.91 -17.40
C LYS A 131 -10.69 -17.60 -16.04
N THR A 132 -11.37 -18.74 -15.91
CA THR A 132 -11.37 -19.51 -14.67
C THR A 132 -9.96 -20.00 -14.31
N ALA A 133 -9.16 -20.42 -15.29
CA ALA A 133 -7.78 -20.82 -15.07
C ALA A 133 -6.91 -19.63 -14.63
N LEU A 134 -7.04 -18.47 -15.28
CA LEU A 134 -6.37 -17.22 -14.89
C LEU A 134 -6.66 -16.85 -13.44
N GLU A 135 -7.93 -16.86 -13.01
CA GLU A 135 -8.30 -16.56 -11.63
C GLU A 135 -7.64 -17.51 -10.63
N LYS A 136 -7.49 -18.79 -10.98
CA LYS A 136 -6.82 -19.78 -10.14
C LYS A 136 -5.33 -19.45 -9.99
N GLU A 137 -4.66 -19.12 -11.08
CA GLU A 137 -3.23 -18.76 -11.05
C GLU A 137 -3.00 -17.45 -10.29
N TYR A 138 -3.83 -16.42 -10.48
CA TYR A 138 -3.75 -15.20 -9.67
C TYR A 138 -3.93 -15.46 -8.18
N ARG A 139 -4.84 -16.35 -7.79
CA ARG A 139 -5.02 -16.73 -6.37
C ARG A 139 -3.79 -17.43 -5.81
N ALA A 140 -3.09 -18.23 -6.61
CA ALA A 140 -1.83 -18.86 -6.19
C ALA A 140 -0.74 -17.81 -5.91
N LEU A 141 -0.79 -16.66 -6.59
CA LEU A 141 0.16 -15.56 -6.45
C LEU A 141 -0.12 -14.59 -5.29
N ASN A 142 -1.26 -14.71 -4.60
CA ASN A 142 -1.64 -13.76 -3.53
C ASN A 142 -0.58 -13.59 -2.43
N SER A 143 0.15 -14.66 -2.10
CA SER A 143 1.20 -14.62 -1.06
C SER A 143 2.51 -13.98 -1.53
N TYR A 144 2.65 -13.72 -2.83
CA TYR A 144 3.85 -13.22 -3.49
C TYR A 144 3.68 -11.77 -3.98
N GLN A 145 2.55 -11.14 -3.63
CA GLN A 145 2.18 -9.80 -4.06
C GLN A 145 2.67 -8.74 -3.08
N ILE A 146 3.24 -7.67 -3.62
CA ILE A 146 3.43 -6.39 -2.95
C ILE A 146 2.67 -5.33 -3.75
N THR A 147 2.01 -4.42 -3.05
CA THR A 147 1.37 -3.27 -3.67
C THR A 147 2.23 -2.04 -3.43
N LEU A 148 2.56 -1.31 -4.49
CA LEU A 148 3.39 -0.11 -4.47
C LEU A 148 2.63 1.08 -5.04
N SER A 149 2.98 2.27 -4.59
CA SER A 149 2.51 3.50 -5.24
C SER A 149 3.18 3.68 -6.61
N PRO A 150 2.60 4.47 -7.53
CA PRO A 150 3.25 4.79 -8.80
C PRO A 150 4.63 5.42 -8.62
N ASN A 151 4.81 6.25 -7.59
CA ASN A 151 6.10 6.85 -7.27
C ASN A 151 7.10 5.80 -6.78
N GLU A 152 6.69 4.93 -5.87
CA GLU A 152 7.49 3.82 -5.35
C GLU A 152 7.95 2.88 -6.47
N LEU A 153 7.04 2.54 -7.39
CA LEU A 153 7.36 1.74 -8.57
C LEU A 153 8.38 2.46 -9.47
N SER A 154 8.23 3.78 -9.68
CA SER A 154 9.13 4.55 -10.55
C SER A 154 10.59 4.55 -10.07
N VAL A 155 10.82 4.44 -8.75
CA VAL A 155 12.16 4.39 -8.16
C VAL A 155 12.88 3.08 -8.50
N ILE A 156 12.14 1.98 -8.51
CA ILE A 156 12.68 0.63 -8.72
C ILE A 156 12.58 0.17 -10.17
N TYR A 157 11.83 0.89 -11.02
CA TYR A 157 11.50 0.44 -12.36
C TYR A 157 12.76 0.40 -13.23
N ASP A 158 13.26 -0.82 -13.43
CA ASP A 158 14.28 -1.17 -14.38
C ASP A 158 13.67 -2.22 -15.31
N SER A 159 13.45 -1.88 -16.59
CA SER A 159 12.73 -2.74 -17.53
C SER A 159 13.38 -4.11 -17.74
N TYR A 160 14.67 -4.25 -17.40
CA TYR A 160 15.37 -5.53 -17.44
C TYR A 160 14.99 -6.43 -16.25
N LYS A 161 14.77 -5.86 -15.07
CA LYS A 161 14.54 -6.61 -13.81
C LYS A 161 13.08 -6.63 -13.36
N VAL A 162 12.32 -5.58 -13.69
CA VAL A 162 10.91 -5.40 -13.36
C VAL A 162 10.10 -5.46 -14.65
N LYS A 163 9.48 -6.62 -14.89
CA LYS A 163 8.75 -6.89 -16.13
C LYS A 163 7.30 -6.49 -15.98
N LYS A 164 6.77 -5.79 -16.98
CA LYS A 164 5.36 -5.39 -17.04
C LYS A 164 4.51 -6.52 -17.63
N LEU A 165 3.49 -6.96 -16.91
CA LEU A 165 2.51 -7.94 -17.37
C LEU A 165 1.26 -7.26 -17.96
N ASN A 166 0.73 -6.26 -17.26
CA ASN A 166 -0.41 -5.44 -17.70
C ASN A 166 -0.29 -4.02 -17.10
N ASP A 167 -1.28 -3.15 -17.34
CA ASP A 167 -1.21 -1.72 -16.97
C ASP A 167 -0.79 -1.47 -15.52
N HIS A 168 -1.30 -2.27 -14.58
CA HIS A 168 -1.02 -2.15 -13.14
C HIS A 168 -0.36 -3.38 -12.51
N ILE A 169 0.18 -4.28 -13.33
CA ILE A 169 0.73 -5.55 -12.85
C ILE A 169 2.14 -5.76 -13.40
N TYR A 170 3.08 -5.98 -12.48
CA TYR A 170 4.49 -6.19 -12.73
C TYR A 170 4.96 -7.46 -12.02
N TYR A 171 6.11 -7.99 -12.42
CA TYR A 171 6.76 -9.11 -11.74
C TYR A 171 8.28 -9.00 -11.80
N ILE A 172 8.94 -9.65 -10.83
CA ILE A 172 10.40 -9.72 -10.69
C ILE A 172 10.77 -11.20 -10.63
N ASP A 173 11.63 -11.64 -11.54
CA ASP A 173 12.11 -13.03 -11.59
C ASP A 173 13.01 -13.37 -10.39
N SER A 174 13.08 -14.67 -10.08
CA SER A 174 13.87 -15.20 -8.96
C SER A 174 15.32 -14.74 -8.94
N GLU A 175 15.92 -14.58 -10.14
CA GLU A 175 17.30 -14.15 -10.34
C GLU A 175 17.59 -12.72 -9.86
N PHE A 176 16.57 -11.86 -9.77
CA PHE A 176 16.73 -10.46 -9.36
C PHE A 176 16.22 -10.18 -7.95
N ILE A 177 15.71 -11.17 -7.23
CA ILE A 177 15.06 -10.94 -5.92
C ILE A 177 15.99 -10.28 -4.92
N GLU A 178 17.26 -10.69 -4.87
CA GLU A 178 18.22 -10.14 -3.91
C GLU A 178 18.46 -8.62 -4.10
N ASP A 179 18.20 -8.10 -5.30
CA ASP A 179 18.29 -6.67 -5.59
C ASP A 179 17.13 -5.87 -4.98
N PHE A 180 15.95 -6.49 -4.84
CA PHE A 180 14.70 -5.82 -4.43
C PHE A 180 14.18 -6.28 -3.07
N TYR A 181 14.66 -7.38 -2.52
CA TYR A 181 14.14 -7.96 -1.29
C TYR A 181 15.26 -8.56 -0.44
N GLU A 182 15.20 -8.33 0.86
CA GLU A 182 16.09 -8.96 1.85
C GLU A 182 15.26 -9.55 2.99
N CYS A 183 15.49 -10.80 3.35
CA CYS A 183 14.69 -11.49 4.37
C CYS A 183 14.69 -10.81 5.75
N SER A 184 15.72 -10.02 6.06
CA SER A 184 15.87 -9.34 7.35
C SER A 184 15.09 -8.02 7.42
N THR A 185 14.95 -7.31 6.29
CA THR A 185 14.45 -5.92 6.22
C THR A 185 13.22 -5.76 5.33
N GLY A 186 12.92 -6.74 4.48
CA GLY A 186 11.79 -6.74 3.54
C GLY A 186 12.15 -6.12 2.19
N PHE A 187 11.17 -5.44 1.58
CA PHE A 187 11.31 -4.85 0.25
C PHE A 187 12.21 -3.60 0.25
N LYS A 188 13.19 -3.58 -0.64
CA LYS A 188 14.24 -2.56 -0.76
C LYS A 188 13.78 -1.38 -1.62
N LEU A 189 12.98 -0.50 -1.02
CA LEU A 189 12.47 0.69 -1.71
C LEU A 189 13.52 1.80 -1.87
N TYR A 190 14.44 1.95 -0.90
CA TYR A 190 15.36 3.09 -0.82
C TYR A 190 16.84 2.76 -1.04
N SER A 191 17.22 1.49 -1.21
CA SER A 191 18.62 1.11 -1.50
C SER A 191 18.96 1.13 -2.99
N THR A 192 17.93 1.13 -3.85
CA THR A 192 18.04 1.18 -5.32
C THR A 192 17.99 2.60 -5.86
N ALA A 193 17.75 3.61 -5.01
CA ALA A 193 18.02 4.99 -5.35
C ALA A 193 19.46 5.05 -5.84
N LYS A 194 19.63 5.24 -7.16
CA LYS A 194 20.92 5.47 -7.78
C LYS A 194 21.68 6.38 -6.83
N SER A 195 22.86 5.94 -6.42
CA SER A 195 23.88 6.81 -5.86
C SER A 195 24.25 7.81 -6.97
N SER A 196 23.37 8.76 -7.26
CA SER A 196 23.72 10.01 -7.89
C SER A 196 24.32 10.83 -6.76
N CYS A 197 25.63 10.66 -6.66
CA CYS A 197 26.61 11.62 -6.15
C CYS A 197 26.01 12.95 -5.71
N LEU A 198 26.34 13.32 -4.47
CA LEU A 198 26.65 14.69 -4.07
C LEU A 198 26.99 15.58 -5.28
N ALA A 199 26.16 16.57 -5.54
CA ALA A 199 26.55 17.77 -6.26
C ALA A 199 25.65 18.93 -5.81
N LEU A 200 26.15 19.57 -4.73
CA LEU A 200 25.94 20.96 -4.27
C LEU A 200 24.50 21.44 -4.01
#